data_AF-A0AAU7LW43-F1
#
_entry.id   AF-A0AAU7LW43-F1
#
_cell.length_a   1.000
_cell.length_b   1.000
_cell.length_c   1.000
_cell.angle_alpha   90.00
_cell.angle_beta   90.00
_cell.angle_gamma   90.00
#
_symmetry.space_group_name_H-M   'P 1'
#
loop_
_entity.id
_entity.type
_entity.pdbx_description
1 polymer ?
#
loop_
_entity_poly.entity_id
_entity_poly.type
_entity_poly.pdbx_seq_one_letter_code
_entity_poly.pdbx_strand_id
1 'polypeptide(L)' 'MKPTYPLKLTCKEAAALMVAREDRALPLADRAALRMHLLICKACPRFERQLLTMRNAMKQWRGYVDGEGER' A
#
# COMPACT_ATOMS: atom_id res chain seq x y z
N MET A 1 12.46 -16.19 6.02
CA MET A 1 12.45 -14.83 5.41
C MET A 1 13.06 -14.92 4.02
N LYS A 2 12.31 -14.65 2.95
CA LYS A 2 12.91 -14.54 1.61
C LYS A 2 13.56 -13.16 1.50
N PRO A 3 14.85 -13.07 1.11
CA PRO A 3 15.52 -11.79 0.96
C PRO A 3 14.88 -11.01 -0.20
N THR A 4 14.20 -9.91 0.12
CA THR A 4 13.67 -8.95 -0.85
C THR A 4 14.85 -8.17 -1.43
N TYR A 5 15.51 -8.71 -2.45
CA TYR A 5 16.49 -7.93 -3.22
C TYR A 5 15.73 -6.84 -4.00
N PRO A 6 16.16 -5.56 -3.93
CA PRO A 6 15.45 -4.42 -4.52
C PRO A 6 15.26 -4.53 -6.05
N LEU A 7 16.04 -5.38 -6.72
CA LEU A 7 16.01 -5.62 -8.16
C LEU A 7 15.14 -6.82 -8.59
N LYS A 8 14.71 -7.69 -7.66
CA LYS A 8 13.91 -8.89 -7.96
C LYS A 8 12.48 -8.83 -7.44
N LEU A 9 11.96 -7.64 -7.14
CA LEU A 9 10.56 -7.49 -6.72
C LEU A 9 9.64 -7.67 -7.93
N THR A 10 8.81 -8.71 -7.92
CA THR A 10 7.78 -8.92 -8.94
C THR A 10 6.56 -8.02 -8.71
N CYS A 11 5.75 -7.78 -9.75
CA CYS A 11 4.50 -7.01 -9.60
C CYS A 11 3.56 -7.61 -8.55
N LYS A 12 3.53 -8.95 -8.42
CA LYS A 12 2.75 -9.66 -7.41
C LYS A 12 3.24 -9.37 -5.99
N GLU A 13 4.55 -9.41 -5.78
CA GLU A 13 5.15 -9.09 -4.48
C GLU A 13 5.01 -7.60 -4.16
N ALA A 14 5.15 -6.71 -5.14
CA ALA A 14 4.89 -5.29 -4.97
C ALA A 14 3.44 -5.03 -4.52
N ALA A 15 2.46 -5.68 -5.16
CA ALA A 15 1.06 -5.59 -4.76
C ALA A 15 0.83 -6.14 -3.34
N ALA A 16 1.46 -7.28 -3.00
CA ALA A 16 1.39 -7.83 -1.65
C ALA A 16 2.00 -6.90 -0.60
N LEU A 17 3.12 -6.23 -0.90
CA LEU A 17 3.71 -5.22 -0.02
C LEU A 17 2.80 -3.99 0.12
N MET A 18 2.17 -3.52 -0.97
CA MET A 18 1.23 -2.39 -0.91
C MET A 18 0.04 -2.68 0.01
N VAL A 19 -0.55 -3.87 -0.08
CA VAL A 19 -1.65 -4.29 0.82
C VAL A 19 -1.13 -4.48 2.24
N ALA A 20 0.02 -5.14 2.42
CA ALA A 20 0.62 -5.35 3.74
C ALA A 20 0.94 -4.02 4.44
N ARG A 21 1.25 -2.94 3.71
CA ARG A 21 1.48 -1.59 4.25
C ARG A 21 0.24 -0.99 4.93
N GLU A 22 -0.96 -1.39 4.51
CA GLU A 22 -2.21 -0.89 5.09
C GLU A 22 -2.57 -1.62 6.40
N ASP A 23 -2.15 -2.87 6.55
CA ASP A 23 -2.40 -3.68 7.75
C ASP A 23 -1.26 -3.57 8.78
N ARG A 24 0.00 -3.48 8.32
CA ARG A 24 1.19 -3.46 9.19
C ARG A 24 2.29 -2.52 8.70
N ALA A 25 3.14 -2.11 9.63
CA ALA A 25 4.34 -1.35 9.28
C ALA A 25 5.33 -2.24 8.48
N LEU A 26 5.68 -1.79 7.28
CA LEU A 26 6.72 -2.44 6.47
C LEU A 26 8.14 -2.08 6.97
N PRO A 27 9.08 -3.04 6.96
CA PRO A 27 10.51 -2.78 7.11
C PRO A 27 11.01 -1.72 6.12
N LEU A 28 12.02 -0.95 6.50
CA LEU A 28 12.58 0.13 5.66
C LEU A 28 13.11 -0.38 4.32
N ALA A 29 13.72 -1.57 4.31
CA ALA A 29 14.23 -2.21 3.09
C ALA A 29 13.11 -2.52 2.09
N ASP A 30 11.99 -3.09 2.57
CA ASP A 30 10.83 -3.40 1.72
C ASP A 30 10.16 -2.13 1.17
N ARG A 31 10.14 -1.04 1.95
CA ARG A 31 9.66 0.26 1.45
C ARG A 31 10.55 0.79 0.32
N ALA A 32 11.87 0.68 0.47
CA ALA A 32 12.82 1.13 -0.55
C ALA A 32 12.67 0.29 -1.84
N ALA A 33 12.58 -1.04 -1.72
CA ALA A 33 12.34 -1.95 -2.85
C ALA A 33 11.02 -1.64 -3.58
N LEU A 34 9.93 -1.45 -2.83
CA LEU A 34 8.64 -1.08 -3.39
C LEU A 34 8.70 0.27 -4.14
N ARG A 35 9.36 1.27 -3.55
CA ARG A 35 9.52 2.59 -4.18
C ARG A 35 10.30 2.50 -5.49
N MET A 36 11.39 1.72 -5.53
CA MET A 36 12.14 1.48 -6.75
C MET A 36 11.30 0.78 -7.83
N HIS A 37 10.52 -0.24 -7.45
CA HIS A 37 9.66 -0.94 -8.41
C HIS A 37 8.57 -0.04 -9.00
N LEU A 38 7.99 0.87 -8.21
CA LEU A 38 7.00 1.83 -8.68
C LEU A 38 7.57 2.86 -9.67
N LEU A 39 8.88 3.13 -9.64
CA LEU A 39 9.54 4.00 -10.62
C LEU A 39 9.79 3.28 -11.96
N ILE A 40 9.97 1.96 -11.95
CA ILE A 40 10.32 1.17 -13.13
C ILE A 40 9.07 0.59 -13.81
N CYS A 41 8.05 0.21 -13.03
CA CYS A 41 6.83 -0.42 -13.52
C CYS A 41 5.73 0.62 -13.80
N LYS A 42 5.10 0.55 -14.97
CA LYS A 42 3.98 1.43 -15.33
C LYS A 42 2.63 1.02 -14.71
N ALA A 43 2.44 -0.27 -14.43
CA ALA A 43 1.16 -0.81 -13.96
C ALA A 43 0.97 -0.64 -12.45
N CYS A 44 2.02 -0.89 -11.66
CA CYS A 44 1.95 -0.87 -10.19
C CYS A 44 1.53 0.49 -9.59
N PRO A 45 1.95 1.65 -10.12
CA PRO A 45 1.44 2.95 -9.65
C PRO A 45 -0.07 3.14 -9.82
N ARG A 46 -0.67 2.53 -10.85
CA ARG A 46 -2.13 2.58 -11.05
C ARG A 46 -2.85 1.80 -9.94
N PHE A 47 -2.32 0.64 -9.59
CA PHE A 47 -2.86 -0.16 -8.49
C PHE A 47 -2.70 0.55 -7.13
N GLU A 48 -1.56 1.20 -6.87
CA GLU A 48 -1.38 1.99 -5.65
C GLU A 48 -2.45 3.08 -5.51
N ARG A 49 -2.77 3.79 -6.59
CA ARG A 49 -3.84 4.80 -6.58
C ARG A 49 -5.20 4.20 -6.26
N GLN A 50 -5.53 3.02 -6.79
CA GLN A 50 -6.78 2.33 -6.48
C GLN A 50 -6.87 1.98 -4.99
N LEU A 51 -5.78 1.48 -4.40
CA LEU A 51 -5.70 1.19 -2.96
C LEU A 51 -5.87 2.47 -2.13
N LEU A 52 -5.22 3.58 -2.52
CA LEU A 52 -5.36 4.86 -1.83
C LEU A 52 -6.81 5.38 -1.86
N THR A 53 -7.51 5.23 -2.99
CA THR A 53 -8.93 5.61 -3.10
C THR A 53 -9.78 4.79 -2.13
N MET A 54 -9.61 3.46 -2.09
CA MET A 54 -10.33 2.58 -1.16
C MET A 54 -10.06 2.96 0.31
N ARG A 55 -8.79 3.21 0.66
CA ARG A 55 -8.37 3.64 2.00
C ARG A 55 -9.03 4.96 2.41
N ASN A 56 -9.02 5.95 1.52
CA ASN A 56 -9.60 7.26 1.80
C ASN A 56 -11.12 7.18 1.96
N ALA A 57 -11.81 6.34 1.17
CA ALA A 57 -13.23 6.10 1.34
C ALA A 57 -13.55 5.48 2.72
N MET A 58 -12.79 4.46 3.13
CA MET A 58 -12.97 3.83 4.46
C MET A 58 -12.67 4.78 5.62
N LYS A 59 -11.65 5.64 5.49
CA LYS A 59 -11.35 6.66 6.50
C LYS A 59 -12.49 7.68 6.65
N GLN A 60 -13.03 8.15 5.54
CA GLN A 60 -14.18 9.07 5.55
C GLN A 60 -15.42 8.42 6.15
N TRP A 61 -15.70 7.16 5.81
CA TRP A 61 -16.79 6.39 6.40
C TRP A 61 -16.65 6.26 7.92
N ARG A 62 -15.46 5.93 8.42
CA ARG A 62 -15.22 5.85 9.87
C ARG A 62 -15.46 7.21 10.55
N GLY A 63 -14.97 8.29 9.96
CA GLY A 63 -15.22 9.65 10.47
C GLY A 63 -16.71 10.02 10.49
N TYR A 64 -17.51 9.51 9.54
CA TYR A 64 -18.97 9.67 9.56
C TYR A 64 -19.61 8.91 10.72
N VAL A 65 -19.28 7.62 10.90
CA VAL A 65 -19.82 6.78 11.99
C VAL A 65 -19.48 7.36 13.36
N ASP A 66 -18.24 7.79 13.56
CA ASP A 66 -17.82 8.40 14.83
C ASP A 66 -18.52 9.75 15.07
N GLY A 67 -18.84 10.50 14.00
CA GLY A 67 -19.55 11.79 14.07
C GLY A 67 -21.07 11.69 14.30
N GLU A 68 -21.70 10.55 14.00
CA GLU A 68 -23.09 10.28 14.39
C GLU A 68 -23.23 9.75 15.83
N GLY A 69 -22.14 9.29 16.45
CA GLY A 69 -22.14 8.85 17.85
C GLY A 69 -22.06 9.96 18.89
N GLU A 70 -21.82 11.22 18.47
CA GLU A 70 -21.69 12.41 19.33
C GLU A 70 -22.92 13.35 19.22
N ARG A 71 -24.04 12.89 18.64
CA ARG A 71 -25.33 13.60 18.68
C ARG A 71 -26.39 12.86 19.47
#